data_AF-A0A950TIN8-F1
#
_entry.id   AF-A0A950TIN8-F1
#
_cell.length_a   1.000
_cell.length_b   1.000
_cell.length_c   1.000
_cell.angle_alpha   90.00
_cell.angle_beta   90.00
_cell.angle_gamma   90.00
#
_symmetry.space_group_name_H-M   'P 1'
#
loop_
_entity.id
_entity.type
_entity.pdbx_description
1 polymer ?
#
loop_
_entity_poly.entity_id
_entity_poly.type
_entity_poly.pdbx_seq_one_letter_code
_entity_poly.pdbx_strand_id
1 'polypeptide(L)' 'MAKEILILVARSAGAGVMELSVMTGLDTSNVSRRQDAAREKCSAEPKMAYAKALVEKEYARRIAETQA' A
#
# COMPACT_ATOMS: atom_id res chain seq x y z
N MET A 1 6.54 4.52 -7.47
CA MET A 1 6.49 4.91 -6.05
C MET A 1 5.08 4.98 -5.47
N ALA A 2 4.19 5.89 -5.92
CA ALA A 2 2.87 6.07 -5.30
C ALA A 2 1.98 4.81 -5.31
N LYS A 3 1.87 4.11 -6.45
CA LYS A 3 1.10 2.86 -6.54
C LYS A 3 1.67 1.72 -5.69
N GLU A 4 2.99 1.67 -5.52
CA GLU A 4 3.65 0.62 -4.73
C GLU A 4 3.37 0.84 -3.23
N ILE A 5 3.43 2.08 -2.74
CA ILE A 5 3.06 2.43 -1.37
C ILE A 5 1.58 2.13 -1.14
N LEU A 6 0.70 2.50 -2.07
CA LEU A 6 -0.73 2.20 -1.99
C LEU A 6 -0.98 0.69 -1.87
N ILE A 7 -0.35 -0.13 -2.72
CA ILE A 7 -0.47 -1.59 -2.70
C ILE A 7 -0.03 -2.15 -1.34
N LEU A 8 1.10 -1.68 -0.80
CA LEU A 8 1.61 -2.16 0.50
C LEU A 8 0.68 -1.78 1.65
N VAL A 9 0.25 -0.52 1.73
CA VAL A 9 -0.59 -0.03 2.84
C VAL A 9 -1.98 -0.66 2.79
N ALA A 10 -2.62 -0.69 1.62
CA ALA A 10 -3.94 -1.29 1.47
C ALA A 10 -3.90 -2.79 1.76
N ARG A 11 -2.84 -3.51 1.35
CA ARG A 11 -2.68 -4.93 1.68
C ARG A 11 -2.50 -5.16 3.18
N SER A 12 -1.73 -4.32 3.87
CA SER A 12 -1.60 -4.37 5.34
C SER A 12 -2.92 -4.06 6.05
N ALA A 13 -3.78 -3.23 5.45
CA ALA A 13 -5.11 -2.93 5.95
C ALA A 13 -6.16 -4.01 5.61
N GLY A 14 -5.76 -5.11 4.95
CA GLY A 14 -6.63 -6.25 4.66
C GLY A 14 -7.18 -6.31 3.23
N ALA A 15 -6.84 -5.35 2.35
CA ALA A 15 -7.37 -5.33 0.99
C ALA A 15 -6.96 -6.58 0.19
N GLY A 16 -7.93 -7.17 -0.50
CA GLY A 16 -7.77 -8.28 -1.41
C GLY A 16 -7.11 -7.90 -2.73
N VAL A 17 -6.63 -8.89 -3.48
CA VAL A 17 -5.99 -8.68 -4.80
C VAL A 17 -6.98 -8.05 -5.81
N MET A 18 -8.26 -8.40 -5.73
CA MET A 18 -9.30 -7.80 -6.59
C MET A 18 -9.56 -6.33 -6.26
N GLU A 19 -9.64 -5.99 -4.97
CA GLU A 19 -9.84 -4.59 -4.54
C GLU A 19 -8.65 -3.72 -4.97
N LEU A 20 -7.43 -4.24 -4.79
CA LEU A 20 -6.21 -3.60 -5.27
C LEU A 20 -6.18 -3.43 -6.79
N SER A 21 -6.67 -4.43 -7.52
CA SER A 21 -6.79 -4.37 -8.99
C SER A 21 -7.67 -3.19 -9.42
N VAL A 22 -8.84 -3.03 -8.78
CA VAL A 22 -9.75 -1.91 -9.01
C VAL A 22 -9.10 -0.57 -8.62
N MET A 23 -8.51 -0.48 -7.43
CA MET A 23 -7.90 0.76 -6.93
C MET A 23 -6.72 1.25 -7.78
N THR A 24 -5.94 0.32 -8.34
CA THR A 24 -4.69 0.64 -9.06
C THR A 24 -4.84 0.63 -10.58
N GLY A 25 -5.95 0.10 -11.09
CA GLY A 25 -6.21 -0.15 -12.51
C GLY A 25 -5.27 -1.20 -13.10
N LEU A 26 -4.90 -2.22 -12.32
CA LEU A 26 -3.95 -3.27 -12.72
C LEU A 26 -4.62 -4.63 -12.70
N ASP A 27 -4.23 -5.51 -13.62
CA ASP A 27 -4.68 -6.91 -13.55
C ASP A 27 -4.22 -7.58 -12.27
N THR A 28 -5.01 -8.53 -11.78
CA THR A 28 -4.71 -9.28 -10.54
C THR A 28 -3.34 -9.95 -10.56
N SER A 29 -2.90 -10.46 -11.72
CA SER A 29 -1.57 -11.05 -11.90
C SER A 29 -0.43 -10.02 -11.83
N ASN A 30 -0.71 -8.77 -12.21
CA ASN A 30 0.22 -7.65 -12.13
C ASN A 30 0.25 -7.06 -10.71
N VAL A 31 -0.87 -7.09 -9.98
CA VAL A 31 -0.95 -6.67 -8.58
C VAL A 31 -0.03 -7.51 -7.70
N SER A 32 -0.10 -8.85 -7.79
CA SER A 32 0.75 -9.73 -6.97
C SER A 32 2.24 -9.51 -7.23
N ARG A 33 2.66 -9.47 -8.51
CA ARG A 33 4.06 -9.20 -8.87
C ARG A 33 4.54 -7.83 -8.40
N ARG A 34 3.69 -6.81 -8.49
CA ARG A 34 4.02 -5.46 -8.00
C ARG A 34 4.02 -5.37 -6.49
N GLN A 35 3.25 -6.19 -5.79
CA GLN A 35 3.30 -6.28 -4.33
C GLN A 35 4.67 -6.80 -3.88
N ASP A 36 5.16 -7.88 -4.50
CA ASP A 36 6.46 -8.46 -4.15
C ASP A 36 7.61 -7.48 -4.47
N ALA A 37 7.59 -6.89 -5.67
CA ALA A 37 8.56 -5.86 -6.05
C ALA A 37 8.50 -4.62 -5.13
N ALA A 38 7.30 -4.22 -4.70
CA ALA A 38 7.13 -3.11 -3.76
C ALA A 38 7.71 -3.43 -2.39
N ARG A 39 7.58 -4.68 -1.90
CA ARG A 39 8.18 -5.12 -0.64
C ARG A 39 9.70 -5.08 -0.71
N GLU A 40 10.27 -5.62 -1.77
CA GLU A 40 11.72 -5.61 -2.00
C GLU A 40 12.26 -4.18 -2.04
N LYS A 41 11.65 -3.30 -2.85
CA LYS A 41 12.03 -1.88 -2.90
C LYS A 41 11.87 -1.17 -1.56
N CYS A 42 10.79 -1.45 -0.83
CA CYS A 42 10.57 -0.84 0.49
C CYS A 42 11.64 -1.25 1.50
N SER A 43 12.21 -2.45 1.37
CA SER A 43 13.33 -2.91 2.21
C SER A 43 14.67 -2.31 1.80
N ALA A 44 14.87 -2.07 0.50
CA ALA A 44 16.12 -1.54 -0.05
C ALA A 44 16.20 -0.01 -0.01
N GLU A 45 15.07 0.70 -0.06
CA GLU A 45 15.01 2.16 -0.19
C GLU A 45 14.45 2.84 1.08
N PRO A 46 15.28 3.51 1.89
CA PRO A 46 14.84 4.19 3.11
C PRO A 46 13.75 5.25 2.88
N LYS A 47 13.79 5.94 1.73
CA LYS A 47 12.79 6.94 1.36
C LYS A 47 11.40 6.32 1.15
N MET A 48 11.35 5.11 0.60
CA MET A 48 10.09 4.40 0.37
C MET A 48 9.51 3.88 1.68
N ALA A 49 10.36 3.35 2.57
CA ALA A 49 9.95 2.97 3.92
C ALA A 49 9.40 4.17 4.71
N TYR A 50 10.07 5.32 4.66
CA TYR A 50 9.61 6.55 5.30
C TYR A 50 8.25 7.01 4.74
N ALA A 51 8.10 7.04 3.41
CA ALA A 51 6.85 7.43 2.78
C ALA A 51 5.69 6.48 3.13
N LYS A 52 5.94 5.16 3.19
CA LYS A 52 4.97 4.17 3.66
C LYS A 52 4.54 4.45 5.10
N ALA A 53 5.48 4.69 6.01
CA ALA A 53 5.18 4.97 7.41
C ALA A 53 4.33 6.24 7.60
N LEU A 54 4.60 7.30 6.82
CA LEU A 54 3.78 8.51 6.83
C LEU A 54 2.33 8.24 6.41
N VAL A 55 2.14 7.46 5.35
CA VAL A 55 0.81 7.11 4.84
C VAL A 55 0.06 6.22 5.86
N GLU A 56 0.74 5.25 6.47
CA GLU A 56 0.15 4.40 7.53
C GLU A 56 -0.31 5.23 8.73
N LYS A 57 0.51 6.20 9.16
CA LYS A 57 0.16 7.11 10.27
C LYS A 57 -1.06 7.97 9.95
N GLU A 58 -1.12 8.54 8.76
CA GLU A 58 -2.25 9.36 8.31
C GLU A 58 -3.53 8.52 8.14
N TYR A 59 -3.41 7.30 7.63
CA TYR A 59 -4.54 6.37 7.52
C TYR A 59 -5.12 6.03 8.90
N ALA A 60 -4.25 5.69 9.87
CA ALA A 60 -4.68 5.43 11.24
C ALA A 60 -5.35 6.64 11.90
N ARG A 61 -4.81 7.85 11.68
CA ARG A 61 -5.42 9.11 12.16
C ARG A 61 -6.84 9.29 11.63
N ARG A 62 -7.05 9.09 10.33
CA ARG A 62 -8.37 9.24 9.70
C ARG A 62 -9.38 8.21 10.19
N ILE A 63 -8.96 6.96 10.42
CA ILE A 63 -9.83 5.94 11.01
C ILE A 63 -10.27 6.40 12.41
N ALA A 64 -9.34 6.85 13.24
CA ALA A 64 -9.65 7.32 14.58
C ALA A 64 -10.63 8.51 14.58
N GLU A 65 -10.46 9.45 13.65
CA GLU A 65 -11.39 10.59 13.46
C GLU A 65 -12.77 10.17 12.97
N THR A 66 -12.86 9.10 12.18
CA THR A 66 -14.14 8.60 11.65
C THR A 66 -14.88 7.72 12.69
N GLN A 67 -14.17 7.20 13.68
CA GLN A 67 -14.71 6.36 14.76
C GLN A 67 -15.00 7.13 16.05
N ALA A 68 -14.72 8.44 16.10
CA ALA A 68 -15.00 9.35 17.21
C ALA A 68 -16.37 10.04 17.05
#